data_AF-A0A935C596-F1
#
_entry.id   AF-A0A935C596-F1
#
_cell.length_a   1.000
_cell.length_b   1.000
_cell.length_c   1.000
_cell.angle_alpha   90.00
_cell.angle_beta   90.00
_cell.angle_gamma   90.00
#
_symmetry.space_group_name_H-M   'P 1'
#
loop_
_entity.id
_entity.type
_entity.pdbx_description
1 polymer ?
#
loop_
_entity_poly.entity_id
_entity_poly.type
_entity_poly.pdbx_seq_one_letter_code
_entity_poly.pdbx_strand_id
1 'polypeptide(L)'
;MKLVHCMVAACSVALLSSLQPTAEAVALRPNKATDDSVCDLAHDTVGFLGGSMLIPSSASQIDQVDAYFRLASTFVTLKCANGQLLILQGMSGSSIAPTALHKVASSSCASATVGRTEITVPLGGRAFPGFELRCVISKRDELAAKLSQLEQADPMSELKARLLAAATDPAGGTPSSQGTAGESKDCDKFTLASLLQGGACKK
;
A
#
# COMPACT_ATOMS: atom_id res chain seq x y z
N MET A 1 64.42 -7.75 -35.80
CA MET A 1 63.16 -8.52 -35.60
C MET A 1 62.67 -8.33 -34.16
N LYS A 2 62.04 -7.19 -33.89
CA LYS A 2 61.32 -6.81 -32.66
C LYS A 2 60.21 -5.88 -33.14
N LEU A 3 59.05 -5.88 -32.48
CA LEU A 3 57.79 -5.18 -32.85
C LEU A 3 56.78 -5.96 -33.71
N VAL A 4 56.20 -7.05 -33.18
CA VAL A 4 54.84 -7.48 -33.61
C VAL A 4 54.09 -8.20 -32.46
N HIS A 5 54.09 -7.67 -31.23
CA HIS A 5 53.38 -8.32 -30.11
C HIS A 5 52.68 -7.37 -29.13
N CYS A 6 52.31 -6.14 -29.55
CA CYS A 6 51.77 -5.17 -28.59
C CYS A 6 50.58 -4.32 -29.10
N MET A 7 49.69 -4.86 -29.94
CA MET A 7 48.46 -4.13 -30.33
C MET A 7 47.22 -5.01 -30.51
N VAL A 8 47.00 -6.01 -29.66
CA VAL A 8 45.69 -6.71 -29.62
C VAL A 8 45.28 -6.97 -28.17
N ALA A 9 45.19 -5.93 -27.34
CA ALA A 9 44.72 -6.07 -25.95
C ALA A 9 44.09 -4.79 -25.38
N ALA A 10 43.52 -3.90 -26.20
CA ALA A 10 43.01 -2.61 -25.71
C ALA A 10 41.69 -2.11 -26.34
N CYS A 11 40.94 -2.96 -27.06
CA CYS A 11 39.71 -2.52 -27.76
C CYS A 11 38.46 -3.36 -27.46
N SER A 12 38.35 -3.99 -26.28
CA SER A 12 37.22 -4.89 -25.99
C SER A 12 36.42 -4.57 -24.71
N VAL A 13 36.60 -3.41 -24.07
CA VAL A 13 35.89 -3.10 -22.80
C VAL A 13 34.83 -1.98 -22.94
N ALA A 14 34.65 -1.38 -24.13
CA ALA A 14 33.75 -0.23 -24.30
C ALA A 14 32.31 -0.56 -24.73
N LEU A 15 31.91 -1.85 -24.83
CA LEU A 15 30.60 -2.24 -25.38
C LEU A 15 29.63 -2.86 -24.35
N LEU A 16 29.98 -2.92 -23.06
CA LEU A 16 29.10 -3.45 -22.01
C LEU A 16 28.34 -2.38 -21.21
N SER A 17 28.55 -1.10 -21.50
CA SER A 17 27.86 0.01 -20.81
C SER A 17 26.51 0.40 -21.42
N SER A 18 26.09 -0.20 -22.53
CA SER A 18 24.86 0.18 -23.25
C SER A 18 23.66 -0.75 -23.04
N LEU A 19 23.73 -1.68 -22.08
CA LEU A 19 22.62 -2.56 -21.68
C LEU A 19 21.98 -2.12 -20.36
N GLN A 20 22.04 -0.82 -20.05
CA GLN A 20 21.12 -0.29 -19.05
C GLN A 20 19.73 -0.29 -19.68
N PRO A 21 18.73 -0.96 -19.10
CA PRO A 21 17.36 -0.84 -19.57
C PRO A 21 17.04 0.65 -19.62
N THR A 22 16.67 1.15 -20.80
CA THR A 22 16.14 2.50 -20.97
C THR A 22 15.00 2.63 -19.96
N ALA A 23 15.18 3.47 -18.96
CA ALA A 23 14.13 3.66 -17.98
C ALA A 23 12.91 4.20 -18.75
N GLU A 24 11.79 3.48 -18.64
CA GLU A 24 10.56 3.86 -19.31
C GLU A 24 9.82 4.88 -18.43
N ALA A 25 9.03 5.75 -19.04
CA ALA A 25 8.13 6.63 -18.30
C ALA A 25 7.18 5.79 -17.44
N VAL A 26 7.28 5.88 -16.12
CA VAL A 26 6.44 5.07 -15.22
C VAL A 26 5.33 5.90 -14.60
N ALA A 27 4.09 5.55 -14.93
CA ALA A 27 2.91 6.06 -14.26
C ALA A 27 1.89 4.95 -14.00
N LEU A 28 1.24 5.00 -12.83
CA LEU A 28 0.16 4.07 -12.48
C LEU A 28 -1.06 4.22 -13.40
N ARG A 29 -1.32 5.45 -13.82
CA ARG A 29 -2.44 5.78 -14.70
C ARG A 29 -2.01 5.65 -16.15
N PRO A 30 -2.81 4.97 -16.99
CA PRO A 30 -2.59 4.96 -18.42
C PRO A 30 -2.58 6.38 -18.98
N ASN A 31 -1.75 6.63 -20.01
CA ASN A 31 -1.66 7.90 -20.72
C ASN A 31 -1.24 9.11 -19.86
N LYS A 32 -0.73 8.90 -18.64
CA LYS A 32 -0.07 9.96 -17.88
C LYS A 32 1.37 10.04 -18.34
N ALA A 33 1.74 11.18 -18.95
CA ALA A 33 3.11 11.44 -19.36
C ALA A 33 4.00 11.62 -18.12
N THR A 34 5.06 10.84 -18.06
CA THR A 34 6.18 11.00 -17.12
C THR A 34 7.49 10.84 -17.89
N ASP A 35 8.61 11.10 -17.24
CA ASP A 35 9.93 10.72 -17.75
C ASP A 35 10.46 9.51 -16.99
N ASP A 36 11.66 9.10 -17.36
CA ASP A 36 12.34 7.92 -16.86
C ASP A 36 12.91 8.09 -15.43
N SER A 37 12.90 9.32 -14.91
CA SER A 37 13.33 9.65 -13.55
C SER A 37 12.21 9.54 -12.52
N VAL A 38 10.95 9.32 -12.93
CA VAL A 38 9.78 9.35 -12.05
C VAL A 38 9.00 8.03 -12.08
N CYS A 39 8.64 7.56 -10.89
CA CYS A 39 7.69 6.48 -10.64
C CYS A 39 6.41 7.09 -10.03
N ASP A 40 5.45 7.45 -10.88
CA ASP A 40 4.31 8.28 -10.48
C ASP A 40 3.03 7.45 -10.26
N LEU A 41 2.62 7.29 -9.00
CA LEU A 41 1.36 6.61 -8.64
C LEU A 41 0.22 7.61 -8.35
N ALA A 42 0.43 8.91 -8.55
CA ALA A 42 -0.55 9.96 -8.33
C ALA A 42 -1.48 10.15 -9.55
N HIS A 43 -2.68 10.70 -9.41
CA HIS A 43 -3.34 11.11 -8.16
C HIS A 43 -4.14 9.98 -7.52
N ASP A 44 -4.53 10.16 -6.25
CA ASP A 44 -5.36 9.24 -5.46
C ASP A 44 -5.04 7.75 -5.70
N THR A 45 -3.84 7.35 -5.30
CA THR A 45 -3.27 6.03 -5.52
C THR A 45 -4.19 4.92 -4.98
N VAL A 46 -4.71 5.11 -3.77
CA VAL A 46 -5.62 4.15 -3.13
C VAL A 46 -6.95 4.08 -3.87
N GLY A 47 -7.56 5.22 -4.23
CA GLY A 47 -8.80 5.22 -4.99
C GLY A 47 -8.67 4.51 -6.34
N PHE A 48 -7.57 4.73 -7.07
CA PHE A 48 -7.33 4.08 -8.37
C PHE A 48 -7.11 2.56 -8.23
N LEU A 49 -6.23 2.14 -7.32
CA LEU A 49 -5.95 0.71 -7.09
C LEU A 49 -7.18 -0.02 -6.56
N GLY A 50 -7.93 0.62 -5.66
CA GLY A 50 -9.14 0.08 -5.04
C GLY A 50 -10.27 -0.09 -6.04
N GLY A 51 -10.44 0.89 -6.94
CA GLY A 51 -11.41 0.80 -8.03
C GLY A 51 -11.06 -0.29 -9.05
N SER A 52 -9.78 -0.61 -9.24
CA SER A 52 -9.34 -1.64 -10.18
C SER A 52 -9.48 -3.07 -9.64
N MET A 53 -9.29 -3.26 -8.33
CA MET A 53 -9.31 -4.59 -7.69
C MET A 53 -10.53 -4.84 -6.78
N LEU A 54 -11.43 -3.85 -6.66
CA LEU A 54 -12.66 -3.90 -5.86
C LEU A 54 -12.42 -4.24 -4.38
N ILE A 55 -11.49 -3.53 -3.73
CA ILE A 55 -11.25 -3.68 -2.28
C ILE A 55 -12.46 -3.09 -1.53
N PRO A 56 -13.24 -3.89 -0.78
CA PRO A 56 -14.46 -3.41 -0.14
C PRO A 56 -14.15 -2.53 1.08
N SER A 57 -14.95 -1.49 1.27
CA SER A 57 -14.83 -0.58 2.42
C SER A 57 -15.21 -1.23 3.75
N SER A 58 -15.99 -2.32 3.72
CA SER A 58 -16.40 -3.11 4.89
C SER A 58 -15.31 -4.07 5.39
N ALA A 59 -14.26 -4.33 4.62
CA ALA A 59 -13.15 -5.17 5.08
C ALA A 59 -12.44 -4.55 6.29
N SER A 60 -11.78 -5.40 7.07
CA SER A 60 -10.98 -4.93 8.19
C SER A 60 -9.92 -3.92 7.71
N GLN A 61 -9.59 -2.92 8.53
CA GLN A 61 -8.58 -1.93 8.16
C GLN A 61 -7.22 -2.59 7.86
N ILE A 62 -6.90 -3.69 8.55
CA ILE A 62 -5.67 -4.45 8.32
C ILE A 62 -5.68 -5.08 6.93
N ASP A 63 -6.76 -5.74 6.53
CA ASP A 63 -6.88 -6.35 5.20
C ASP A 63 -6.90 -5.29 4.09
N GLN A 64 -7.58 -4.16 4.31
CA GLN A 64 -7.56 -3.06 3.34
C GLN A 64 -6.13 -2.51 3.16
N VAL A 65 -5.44 -2.19 4.26
CA VAL A 65 -4.05 -1.70 4.22
C VAL A 65 -3.13 -2.71 3.55
N ASP A 66 -3.29 -4.00 3.85
CA ASP A 66 -2.44 -5.04 3.26
C ASP A 66 -2.70 -5.21 1.76
N ALA A 67 -3.97 -5.19 1.34
CA ALA A 67 -4.34 -5.23 -0.08
C ALA A 67 -3.75 -4.04 -0.85
N TYR A 68 -3.93 -2.81 -0.36
CA TYR A 68 -3.35 -1.63 -1.01
C TYR A 68 -1.83 -1.64 -1.00
N PHE A 69 -1.21 -2.10 0.09
CA PHE A 69 0.23 -2.25 0.17
C PHE A 69 0.75 -3.23 -0.89
N ARG A 70 0.14 -4.42 -1.01
CA ARG A 70 0.54 -5.42 -2.00
C ARG A 70 0.38 -4.88 -3.41
N LEU A 71 -0.77 -4.31 -3.75
CA LEU A 71 -1.03 -3.77 -5.09
C LEU A 71 -0.04 -2.66 -5.50
N ALA A 72 0.15 -1.66 -4.63
CA ALA A 72 1.06 -0.55 -4.91
C ALA A 72 2.52 -1.04 -4.97
N SER A 73 2.91 -1.92 -4.06
CA SER A 73 4.28 -2.43 -4.01
C SER A 73 4.58 -3.32 -5.21
N THR A 74 3.65 -4.18 -5.66
CA THR A 74 3.79 -4.97 -6.88
C THR A 74 3.97 -4.06 -8.10
N PHE A 75 3.25 -2.94 -8.17
CA PHE A 75 3.48 -1.96 -9.23
C PHE A 75 4.91 -1.39 -9.17
N VAL A 76 5.34 -0.93 -7.98
CA VAL A 76 6.69 -0.37 -7.79
C VAL A 76 7.79 -1.38 -8.13
N THR A 77 7.66 -2.64 -7.70
CA THR A 77 8.69 -3.66 -7.95
C THR A 77 8.76 -4.09 -9.41
N LEU A 78 7.63 -4.13 -10.12
CA LEU A 78 7.58 -4.57 -11.51
C LEU A 78 7.85 -3.47 -12.52
N LYS A 79 7.54 -2.21 -12.19
CA LYS A 79 7.56 -1.11 -13.15
C LYS A 79 8.59 -0.04 -12.83
N CYS A 80 9.00 0.12 -11.58
CA CYS A 80 9.91 1.18 -11.17
C CYS A 80 11.35 0.68 -10.98
N ALA A 81 12.27 1.63 -10.89
CA ALA A 81 13.70 1.40 -10.71
C ALA A 81 14.25 2.18 -9.51
N ASN A 82 15.33 1.67 -8.90
CA ASN A 82 16.08 2.43 -7.92
C ASN A 82 16.62 3.72 -8.56
N GLY A 83 16.61 4.82 -7.80
CA GLY A 83 16.98 6.15 -8.28
C GLY A 83 15.82 7.00 -8.82
N GLN A 84 14.66 6.40 -9.13
CA GLN A 84 13.48 7.15 -9.53
C GLN A 84 12.82 7.85 -8.34
N LEU A 85 12.21 9.01 -8.60
CA LEU A 85 11.33 9.69 -7.65
C LEU A 85 9.98 8.96 -7.58
N LEU A 86 9.70 8.32 -6.45
CA LEU A 86 8.39 7.77 -6.14
C LEU A 86 7.44 8.89 -5.70
N ILE A 87 6.28 8.99 -6.34
CA ILE A 87 5.21 9.89 -5.96
C ILE A 87 3.97 9.07 -5.62
N LEU A 88 3.53 9.15 -4.37
CA LEU A 88 2.27 8.55 -3.89
C LEU A 88 1.33 9.67 -3.47
N GLN A 89 0.04 9.56 -3.81
CA GLN A 89 -0.93 10.57 -3.43
C GLN A 89 -2.15 9.93 -2.77
N GLY A 90 -2.56 10.47 -1.62
CA GLY A 90 -3.74 10.04 -0.89
C GLY A 90 -4.71 11.20 -0.63
N MET A 91 -5.97 10.84 -0.40
CA MET A 91 -7.01 11.78 0.02
C MET A 91 -7.01 11.89 1.55
N SER A 92 -7.10 13.09 2.11
CA SER A 92 -7.05 13.30 3.56
C SER A 92 -8.31 12.79 4.27
N GLY A 93 -9.41 12.62 3.53
CA GLY A 93 -10.64 11.98 4.02
C GLY A 93 -10.59 10.45 4.09
N SER A 94 -9.53 9.81 3.60
CA SER A 94 -9.37 8.35 3.67
C SER A 94 -8.69 7.93 4.97
N SER A 95 -9.30 7.02 5.74
CA SER A 95 -8.69 6.40 6.92
C SER A 95 -7.62 5.35 6.57
N ILE A 96 -7.54 4.93 5.31
CA ILE A 96 -6.65 3.86 4.85
C ILE A 96 -5.40 4.44 4.19
N ALA A 97 -5.56 5.50 3.38
CA ALA A 97 -4.48 6.03 2.56
C ALA A 97 -3.24 6.46 3.35
N PRO A 98 -3.33 7.17 4.50
CA PRO A 98 -2.15 7.58 5.24
C PRO A 98 -1.27 6.40 5.66
N THR A 99 -1.89 5.34 6.18
CA THR A 99 -1.18 4.14 6.66
C THR A 99 -0.64 3.32 5.51
N ALA A 100 -1.48 3.03 4.50
CA ALA A 100 -1.11 2.19 3.37
C ALA A 100 0.02 2.83 2.54
N LEU A 101 -0.11 4.12 2.19
CA LEU A 101 0.87 4.79 1.35
C LEU A 101 2.19 5.06 2.10
N HIS A 102 2.13 5.37 3.40
CA HIS A 102 3.36 5.46 4.19
C HIS A 102 4.08 4.11 4.28
N LYS A 103 3.34 3.00 4.44
CA LYS A 103 3.92 1.64 4.43
C LYS A 103 4.61 1.34 3.09
N VAL A 104 4.03 1.74 1.96
CA VAL A 104 4.66 1.61 0.63
C VAL A 104 5.92 2.47 0.55
N ALA A 105 5.84 3.76 0.87
CA ALA A 105 6.98 4.69 0.80
C ALA A 105 8.15 4.23 1.67
N SER A 106 7.91 3.93 2.95
CA SER A 106 8.94 3.47 3.89
C SER A 106 9.55 2.10 3.55
N SER A 107 8.82 1.27 2.79
CA SER A 107 9.33 -0.02 2.30
C SER A 107 10.08 0.11 0.97
N SER A 108 9.81 1.16 0.18
CA SER A 108 10.43 1.42 -1.13
C SER A 108 11.66 2.34 -1.04
N CYS A 109 11.71 3.18 -0.01
CA CYS A 109 12.69 4.24 0.19
C CYS A 109 13.33 4.18 1.58
N ALA A 110 14.41 4.93 1.79
CA ALA A 110 14.89 5.22 3.14
C ALA A 110 13.82 6.02 3.93
N SER A 111 13.38 5.52 5.09
CA SER A 111 12.23 6.12 5.81
C SER A 111 12.45 7.59 6.18
N ALA A 112 13.69 7.99 6.45
CA ALA A 112 14.05 9.37 6.76
C ALA A 112 13.91 10.34 5.57
N THR A 113 13.84 9.83 4.33
CA THR A 113 13.73 10.64 3.12
C THR A 113 12.30 10.74 2.59
N VAL A 114 11.33 10.11 3.27
CA VAL A 114 9.92 10.20 2.91
C VAL A 114 9.39 11.57 3.29
N GLY A 115 9.34 12.48 2.32
CA GLY A 115 8.72 13.79 2.46
C GLY A 115 7.21 13.69 2.32
N ARG A 116 6.46 14.32 3.22
CA ARG A 116 5.00 14.47 3.12
C ARG A 116 4.65 15.93 2.90
N THR A 117 3.78 16.20 1.93
CA THR A 117 3.24 17.54 1.65
C THR A 117 1.72 17.47 1.60
N GLU A 118 1.03 18.37 2.30
CA GLU A 118 -0.42 18.52 2.17
C GLU A 118 -0.72 19.29 0.87
N ILE A 119 -1.67 18.79 0.09
CA ILE A 119 -1.99 19.31 -1.24
C ILE A 119 -3.51 19.40 -1.46
N THR A 120 -3.89 20.05 -2.55
CA THR A 120 -5.27 20.03 -3.05
C THR A 120 -5.35 19.12 -4.27
N VAL A 121 -6.27 18.16 -4.23
CA VAL A 121 -6.47 17.16 -5.26
C VAL A 121 -7.64 17.56 -6.15
N PRO A 122 -7.42 17.81 -7.45
CA PRO A 122 -8.51 18.06 -8.38
C PRO A 122 -9.18 16.73 -8.77
N LEU A 123 -10.46 16.55 -8.42
CA LEU A 123 -11.29 15.40 -8.80
C LEU A 123 -12.65 15.90 -9.28
N GLY A 124 -13.02 15.55 -10.53
CA GLY A 124 -14.35 15.86 -11.08
C GLY A 124 -14.71 17.35 -11.08
N GLY A 125 -13.74 18.24 -11.32
CA GLY A 125 -13.94 19.70 -11.30
C GLY A 125 -14.03 20.31 -9.89
N ARG A 126 -13.77 19.54 -8.84
CA ARG A 126 -13.72 20.00 -7.44
C ARG A 126 -12.32 19.82 -6.86
N ALA A 127 -12.01 20.63 -5.87
CA ALA A 127 -10.78 20.60 -5.10
C ALA A 127 -11.03 19.92 -3.74
N PHE A 128 -10.26 18.88 -3.44
CA PHE A 128 -10.37 18.14 -2.18
C PHE A 128 -9.03 18.14 -1.42
N PRO A 129 -9.05 18.12 -0.08
CA PRO A 129 -7.82 18.01 0.69
C PRO A 129 -7.18 16.63 0.51
N GLY A 130 -5.88 16.61 0.26
CA GLY A 130 -5.08 15.40 0.15
C GLY A 130 -3.66 15.62 0.63
N PHE A 131 -2.85 14.58 0.47
CA PHE A 131 -1.43 14.61 0.77
C PHE A 131 -0.65 13.85 -0.30
N GLU A 132 0.60 14.23 -0.46
CA GLU A 132 1.55 13.59 -1.36
C GLU A 132 2.77 13.13 -0.56
N LEU A 133 3.23 11.91 -0.82
CA LEU A 133 4.49 11.38 -0.33
C LEU A 133 5.48 11.32 -1.48
N ARG A 134 6.67 11.86 -1.26
CA ARG A 134 7.79 11.84 -2.21
C ARG A 134 9.02 11.24 -1.59
N CYS A 135 9.68 10.34 -2.29
CA CYS A 135 11.00 9.83 -1.93
C CYS A 135 11.71 9.22 -3.13
N VAL A 136 13.04 9.15 -3.08
CA VAL A 136 13.83 8.43 -4.09
C VAL A 136 13.83 6.94 -3.73
N ILE A 137 13.46 6.09 -4.69
CA ILE A 137 13.45 4.64 -4.52
C ILE A 137 14.88 4.16 -4.31
N SER A 138 15.11 3.46 -3.20
CA SER A 138 16.42 2.91 -2.85
C SER A 138 16.36 1.46 -2.37
N LYS A 139 15.15 0.92 -2.17
CA LYS A 139 14.90 -0.39 -1.56
C LYS A 139 14.00 -1.27 -2.43
N ARG A 140 14.02 -1.12 -3.76
CA ARG A 140 13.11 -1.87 -4.64
C ARG A 140 13.24 -3.39 -4.46
N ASP A 141 14.47 -3.89 -4.35
CA ASP A 141 14.68 -5.34 -4.23
C ASP A 141 14.31 -5.87 -2.83
N GLU A 142 14.54 -5.06 -1.78
CA GLU A 142 14.02 -5.35 -0.41
C GLU A 142 12.49 -5.36 -0.38
N LEU A 143 11.84 -4.45 -1.11
CA LEU A 143 10.39 -4.41 -1.25
C LEU A 143 9.87 -5.68 -1.93
N ALA A 144 10.54 -6.16 -2.98
CA ALA A 144 10.20 -7.41 -3.65
C ALA A 144 10.34 -8.63 -2.72
N ALA A 145 11.43 -8.67 -1.94
CA ALA A 145 11.63 -9.72 -0.94
C ALA A 145 10.53 -9.68 0.15
N LYS A 146 10.17 -8.48 0.61
CA LYS A 146 9.11 -8.28 1.60
C LYS A 146 7.74 -8.71 1.07
N LEU A 147 7.43 -8.43 -0.19
CA LEU A 147 6.19 -8.93 -0.81
C LEU A 147 6.16 -10.46 -0.84
N SER A 148 7.24 -11.09 -1.27
CA SER A 148 7.34 -12.56 -1.30
C SER A 148 7.17 -13.16 0.11
N GLN A 149 7.79 -12.56 1.13
CA GLN A 149 7.62 -13.00 2.52
C GLN A 149 6.17 -12.86 3.01
N LEU A 150 5.50 -11.75 2.70
CA LEU A 150 4.10 -11.55 3.06
C LEU A 150 3.18 -12.55 2.36
N GLU A 151 3.43 -12.84 1.08
CA GLU A 151 2.63 -13.80 0.33
C GLU A 151 2.87 -15.25 0.78
N GLN A 152 4.07 -15.57 1.27
CA GLN A 152 4.33 -16.87 1.91
C GLN A 152 3.64 -17.00 3.27
N ALA A 153 3.60 -15.92 4.05
CA ALA A 153 3.00 -15.90 5.38
C ALA A 153 1.47 -15.85 5.34
N ASP A 154 0.90 -15.07 4.42
CA ASP A 154 -0.53 -14.92 4.19
C ASP A 154 -0.78 -14.90 2.68
N PRO A 155 -1.08 -16.07 2.07
CA PRO A 155 -1.28 -16.18 0.64
C PRO A 155 -2.33 -15.22 0.10
N MET A 156 -2.15 -14.78 -1.15
CA MET A 156 -3.09 -13.86 -1.81
C MET A 156 -4.53 -14.43 -1.85
N SER A 157 -4.67 -15.76 -1.93
CA SER A 157 -5.98 -16.43 -1.89
C SER A 157 -6.71 -16.24 -0.56
N GLU A 158 -5.99 -16.25 0.56
CA GLU A 158 -6.55 -16.05 1.91
C GLU A 158 -6.99 -14.60 2.09
N LEU A 159 -6.12 -13.65 1.75
CA LEU A 159 -6.49 -12.23 1.76
C LEU A 159 -7.71 -11.98 0.88
N LYS A 160 -7.75 -12.53 -0.34
CA LYS A 160 -8.90 -12.41 -1.24
C LYS A 160 -10.17 -13.02 -0.64
N ALA A 161 -10.07 -14.18 0.03
CA ALA A 161 -11.22 -14.79 0.69
C ALA A 161 -11.78 -13.90 1.80
N ARG A 162 -10.92 -13.28 2.63
CA ARG A 162 -11.34 -12.33 3.66
C ARG A 162 -12.00 -11.08 3.07
N LEU A 163 -11.43 -10.53 2.00
CA LEU A 163 -12.02 -9.39 1.29
C LEU A 163 -13.40 -9.75 0.70
N LEU A 164 -13.54 -10.92 0.07
CA LEU A 164 -14.82 -11.38 -0.48
C LEU A 164 -15.87 -11.61 0.62
N ALA A 165 -15.48 -12.22 1.74
CA ALA A 165 -16.37 -12.41 2.87
C ALA A 165 -16.89 -11.07 3.42
N ALA A 166 -16.01 -10.07 3.54
CA ALA A 166 -16.40 -8.73 3.97
C ALA A 166 -17.31 -8.00 2.97
N ALA A 167 -17.19 -8.29 1.67
CA ALA A 167 -18.09 -7.74 0.65
C ALA A 167 -19.50 -8.34 0.74
N THR A 168 -19.63 -9.58 1.22
CA THR A 168 -20.92 -10.29 1.35
C THR A 168 -21.64 -10.05 2.67
N ASP A 169 -20.94 -9.58 3.71
CA ASP A 169 -21.52 -9.27 5.02
C ASP A 169 -21.50 -7.76 5.32
N PRO A 170 -22.56 -7.01 4.93
CA PRO A 170 -22.66 -5.59 5.20
C PRO A 170 -22.88 -5.25 6.69
N ALA A 171 -23.01 -6.23 7.59
CA ALA A 171 -23.32 -6.01 9.01
C ALA A 171 -22.12 -6.18 9.97
N GLY A 172 -20.95 -6.62 9.50
CA GLY A 172 -19.77 -6.94 10.33
C GLY A 172 -19.04 -5.75 10.98
N GLY A 173 -19.57 -4.53 10.89
CA GLY A 173 -18.98 -3.30 11.43
C GLY A 173 -19.27 -3.03 12.92
N THR A 174 -19.72 -4.03 13.69
CA THR A 174 -19.87 -3.87 15.14
C THR A 174 -18.65 -4.48 15.82
N PRO A 175 -17.85 -3.72 16.60
CA PRO A 175 -16.72 -4.28 17.32
C PRO A 175 -17.25 -5.22 18.41
N SER A 176 -17.22 -6.52 18.16
CA SER A 176 -17.38 -7.52 19.19
C SER A 176 -16.16 -7.46 20.09
N SER A 177 -16.28 -6.76 21.22
CA SER A 177 -15.36 -6.93 22.35
C SER A 177 -15.50 -8.36 22.86
N GLN A 178 -14.70 -9.29 22.32
CA GLN A 178 -14.49 -10.58 22.96
C GLN A 178 -13.55 -10.37 24.16
N GLY A 179 -14.18 -9.96 25.27
CA GLY A 179 -13.65 -10.23 26.59
C GLY A 179 -13.65 -11.73 26.82
N THR A 180 -12.50 -12.22 27.28
CA THR A 180 -12.22 -13.56 27.81
C THR A 180 -13.44 -14.27 28.41
N ALA A 181 -13.74 -15.46 27.87
CA ALA A 181 -14.64 -16.42 28.47
C ALA A 181 -14.08 -16.90 29.81
N GLY A 182 -14.81 -16.62 30.88
CA GLY A 182 -14.55 -17.09 32.23
C GLY A 182 -15.86 -17.11 33.01
N GLU A 183 -16.39 -18.32 33.17
CA GLU A 183 -17.32 -18.76 34.21
C GLU A 183 -18.80 -18.34 34.15
N SER A 184 -19.62 -19.38 34.09
CA SER A 184 -21.07 -19.46 34.13
C SER A 184 -21.74 -18.75 35.31
N LYS A 185 -22.80 -17.98 35.04
CA LYS A 185 -24.07 -17.95 35.80
C LYS A 185 -25.13 -17.17 35.03
N ASP A 186 -26.21 -17.87 34.71
CA ASP A 186 -27.46 -17.33 34.16
C ASP A 186 -28.00 -16.17 35.03
N CYS A 187 -28.23 -15.02 34.39
CA CYS A 187 -29.19 -14.01 34.83
C CYS A 187 -29.95 -13.57 33.58
N ASP A 188 -30.81 -14.48 33.13
CA ASP A 188 -31.75 -14.29 32.04
C ASP A 188 -32.67 -13.09 32.29
N LYS A 189 -32.82 -12.26 31.25
CA LYS A 189 -33.93 -11.30 31.01
C LYS A 189 -34.06 -10.11 31.98
N PHE A 190 -33.25 -9.08 31.75
CA PHE A 190 -33.66 -7.71 32.07
C PHE A 190 -34.55 -7.16 30.96
N THR A 191 -35.86 -7.22 31.17
CA THR A 191 -36.83 -6.45 30.39
C THR A 191 -36.89 -5.01 30.93
N LEU A 192 -37.18 -4.05 30.06
CA LEU A 192 -37.29 -2.61 30.36
C LEU A 192 -38.32 -2.25 31.47
N ALA A 193 -39.03 -3.24 32.02
CA ALA A 193 -39.93 -3.09 33.16
C ALA A 193 -39.21 -3.02 34.52
N SER A 194 -37.95 -3.45 34.64
CA SER A 194 -37.23 -3.47 35.94
C SER A 194 -36.55 -2.15 36.33
N LEU A 195 -36.67 -1.09 35.52
CA LEU A 195 -36.04 0.22 35.79
C LEU A 195 -36.97 1.23 36.49
N LEU A 196 -38.20 0.83 36.85
CA LEU A 196 -39.21 1.71 37.47
C LEU A 196 -39.52 1.39 38.94
N GLN A 197 -38.87 0.39 39.54
CA GLN A 197 -39.09 0.03 40.94
C GLN A 197 -37.75 -0.28 41.60
N GLY A 198 -37.20 0.73 42.29
CA GLY A 198 -35.88 0.67 42.90
C GLY A 198 -35.68 -0.53 43.82
N GLY A 199 -34.60 -1.28 43.57
CA GLY A 199 -34.13 -2.37 44.40
C GLY A 199 -32.61 -2.48 44.29
N ALA A 200 -31.92 -2.30 45.41
CA ALA A 200 -30.46 -2.15 45.51
C ALA A 200 -29.71 -3.48 45.32
N CYS A 201 -28.65 -3.46 44.49
CA CYS A 201 -27.58 -4.45 44.57
C CYS A 201 -26.65 -4.09 45.74
N LYS A 202 -26.52 -4.99 46.72
CA LYS A 202 -25.50 -4.92 47.78
C LYS A 202 -24.27 -5.70 47.32
N LYS A 203 -23.10 -5.13 47.65
CA LYS A 203 -21.74 -5.58 47.27
C LYS A 203 -21.52 -7.09 47.30
#